data_AF-A0A060C1R1-F1
#
_entry.id   AF-A0A060C1R1-F1
#
_cell.length_a   1.000
_cell.length_b   1.000
_cell.length_c   1.000
_cell.angle_alpha   90.00
_cell.angle_beta   90.00
_cell.angle_gamma   90.00
#
_symmetry.space_group_name_H-M   'P 1'
#
loop_
_entity.id
_entity.type
_entity.pdbx_description
1 polymer ?
#
loop_
_entity_poly.entity_id
_entity_poly.type
_entity_poly.pdbx_seq_one_letter_code
_entity_poly.pdbx_strand_id
1 'polypeptide(L)'
;SDEGQTWAEVTSLGSSSDSINALAVDNVGNLYAAVTGTASGQGIWRSQNNGTTWTRVKAHPNNTGYYDIAIFQSGTRIVAVGDVTSSAASPVIFSNNQGATWQDVSPRYDKKHIAVATTPDPVLFHLL
;
A
#
# COMPACT_ATOMS: atom_id res chain seq x y z
N SER A 1 -16.06 -14.11 -9.68
CA SER A 1 -15.37 -13.43 -10.80
C SER A 1 -15.72 -14.17 -12.07
N ASP A 2 -15.64 -13.51 -13.22
CA ASP A 2 -15.81 -14.11 -14.55
C ASP A 2 -14.46 -14.48 -15.18
N GLU A 3 -13.47 -14.81 -14.34
CA GLU A 3 -12.11 -15.17 -14.76
C GLU A 3 -11.42 -14.10 -15.64
N GLY A 4 -11.81 -12.83 -15.51
CA GLY A 4 -11.19 -11.71 -16.22
C GLY A 4 -11.81 -11.46 -17.60
N GLN A 5 -12.99 -12.01 -17.88
CA GLN A 5 -13.75 -11.74 -19.10
C GLN A 5 -14.29 -10.32 -19.16
N THR A 6 -14.60 -9.71 -18.02
CA THR A 6 -15.02 -8.31 -17.93
C THR A 6 -14.19 -7.53 -16.92
N TRP A 7 -14.01 -6.25 -17.22
CA TRP A 7 -13.28 -5.30 -16.40
C TRP A 7 -14.18 -4.09 -16.18
N ALA A 8 -14.37 -3.71 -14.92
CA ALA A 8 -15.07 -2.49 -14.55
C ALA A 8 -14.06 -1.41 -14.18
N GLU A 9 -14.24 -0.21 -14.73
CA GLU A 9 -13.39 0.92 -14.39
C GLU A 9 -13.68 1.40 -12.96
N VAL A 10 -12.62 1.61 -12.18
CA VAL A 10 -12.67 2.19 -10.85
C VAL A 10 -12.23 3.65 -10.94
N THR A 11 -13.18 4.58 -10.82
CA THR A 11 -12.92 6.03 -10.99
C THR A 11 -12.73 6.78 -9.68
N SER A 12 -12.89 6.12 -8.53
CA SER A 12 -12.94 6.77 -7.21
C SER A 12 -11.61 6.79 -6.45
N LEU A 13 -10.51 6.34 -7.07
CA LEU A 13 -9.19 6.28 -6.45
C LEU A 13 -8.20 7.23 -7.13
N GLY A 14 -7.77 8.27 -6.40
CA GLY A 14 -6.79 9.24 -6.88
C GLY A 14 -7.33 10.23 -7.93
N SER A 15 -6.43 11.00 -8.51
CA SER A 15 -6.66 11.95 -9.61
C SER A 15 -5.80 11.59 -10.82
N SER A 16 -5.95 12.29 -11.94
CA SER A 16 -5.12 12.09 -13.15
C SER A 16 -3.62 12.36 -12.95
N SER A 17 -3.25 12.97 -11.82
CA SER A 17 -1.86 13.25 -11.45
C SER A 17 -1.30 12.25 -10.43
N ASP A 18 -2.09 11.22 -10.06
CA ASP A 18 -1.68 10.17 -9.13
C ASP A 18 -1.45 8.85 -9.88
N SER A 19 -0.62 7.98 -9.32
CA SER A 19 -0.27 6.68 -9.89
C SER A 19 -0.56 5.59 -8.87
N ILE A 20 -1.39 4.63 -9.27
CA ILE A 20 -1.64 3.40 -8.51
C ILE A 20 -0.52 2.43 -8.87
N ASN A 21 0.38 2.17 -7.93
CA ASN A 21 1.59 1.39 -8.17
C ASN A 21 1.38 -0.10 -7.87
N ALA A 22 0.57 -0.41 -6.85
CA ALA A 22 0.30 -1.78 -6.45
C ALA A 22 -1.11 -1.92 -5.86
N LEU A 23 -1.67 -3.13 -6.01
CA LEU A 23 -2.93 -3.54 -5.41
C LEU A 23 -2.73 -4.84 -4.64
N ALA A 24 -3.38 -4.95 -3.47
CA ALA A 24 -3.42 -6.17 -2.68
C ALA A 24 -4.85 -6.42 -2.16
N VAL A 25 -5.18 -7.69 -1.90
CA VAL A 25 -6.48 -8.10 -1.36
C VAL A 25 -6.26 -8.96 -0.12
N ASP A 26 -7.03 -8.70 0.94
CA ASP A 26 -7.01 -9.55 2.13
C ASP A 26 -7.96 -10.76 2.01
N ASN A 27 -7.93 -11.64 3.01
CA ASN A 27 -8.70 -12.89 3.00
C ASN A 27 -10.23 -12.71 3.15
N VAL A 28 -10.71 -11.49 3.42
CA VAL A 28 -12.13 -11.15 3.47
C VAL A 28 -12.57 -10.25 2.32
N GLY A 29 -11.66 -9.94 1.38
CA GLY A 29 -11.95 -9.20 0.16
C GLY A 29 -11.80 -7.68 0.27
N ASN A 30 -11.21 -7.14 1.35
CA ASN A 30 -10.84 -5.73 1.34
C ASN A 30 -9.67 -5.52 0.37
N LEU A 31 -9.77 -4.47 -0.45
CA LEU A 31 -8.74 -4.08 -1.39
C LEU A 31 -7.87 -2.98 -0.79
N TYR A 32 -6.58 -3.01 -1.10
CA TYR A 32 -5.63 -1.99 -0.72
C TYR A 32 -4.85 -1.53 -1.95
N ALA A 33 -4.55 -0.24 -2.01
CA ALA A 33 -3.79 0.36 -3.10
C ALA A 33 -2.63 1.20 -2.56
N ALA A 34 -1.43 0.98 -3.09
CA ALA A 34 -0.28 1.84 -2.88
C ALA A 34 -0.25 2.91 -3.99
N VAL A 35 -0.26 4.18 -3.59
CA VAL A 35 -0.40 5.31 -4.51
C VAL A 35 0.75 6.29 -4.30
N THR A 36 1.33 6.77 -5.40
CA THR A 36 2.22 7.93 -5.44
C THR A 36 1.56 9.09 -6.18
N GLY A 37 1.93 10.32 -5.84
CA GLY A 37 1.43 11.50 -6.54
C GLY A 37 1.29 12.71 -5.64
N THR A 38 0.18 13.42 -5.83
CA THR A 38 -0.13 14.66 -5.12
C THR A 38 -0.32 14.43 -3.62
N ALA A 39 -0.20 15.50 -2.82
CA ALA A 39 -0.40 15.44 -1.37
C ALA A 39 -1.77 14.82 -0.97
N SER A 40 -2.80 15.07 -1.78
CA SER A 40 -4.15 14.53 -1.60
C SER A 40 -4.28 13.07 -2.01
N GLY A 41 -3.57 12.62 -3.05
CA GLY A 41 -3.75 11.30 -3.66
C GLY A 41 -2.78 10.23 -3.16
N GLN A 42 -1.53 10.58 -2.84
CA GLN A 42 -0.53 9.59 -2.44
C GLN A 42 -0.92 8.79 -1.19
N GLY A 43 -0.31 7.65 -0.93
CA GLY A 43 -0.52 6.92 0.33
C GLY A 43 -1.07 5.52 0.12
N ILE A 44 -1.63 4.95 1.19
CA ILE A 44 -2.34 3.67 1.15
C ILE A 44 -3.82 3.96 1.27
N TRP A 45 -4.57 3.41 0.32
CA TRP A 45 -6.02 3.47 0.26
C TRP A 45 -6.61 2.09 0.47
N ARG A 46 -7.79 2.04 1.09
CA ARG A 46 -8.55 0.81 1.33
C ARG A 46 -9.96 0.91 0.76
N SER A 47 -10.43 -0.16 0.16
CA SER A 47 -11.84 -0.36 -0.20
C SER A 47 -12.39 -1.61 0.47
N GLN A 48 -13.63 -1.53 0.94
CA GLN A 48 -14.34 -2.65 1.57
C GLN A 48 -15.59 -3.06 0.76
N ASN A 49 -15.71 -2.52 -0.46
CA ASN A 49 -16.87 -2.69 -1.34
C ASN A 49 -16.43 -2.88 -2.79
N ASN A 50 -15.49 -3.81 -3.00
CA ASN A 50 -14.99 -4.23 -4.32
C ASN A 50 -14.49 -3.06 -5.18
N GLY A 51 -13.84 -2.07 -4.56
CA GLY A 51 -13.26 -0.93 -5.27
C GLY A 51 -14.25 0.18 -5.62
N THR A 52 -15.52 0.09 -5.19
CA THR A 52 -16.53 1.13 -5.48
C THR A 52 -16.17 2.45 -4.80
N THR A 53 -15.74 2.40 -3.53
CA THR A 53 -15.25 3.56 -2.80
C THR A 53 -13.94 3.25 -2.09
N TRP A 54 -13.07 4.24 -1.99
CA TRP A 54 -11.77 4.14 -1.35
C TRP A 54 -11.64 5.14 -0.21
N THR A 55 -11.00 4.73 0.88
CA THR A 55 -10.66 5.60 2.02
C THR A 55 -9.16 5.54 2.24
N ARG A 56 -8.52 6.70 2.35
CA ARG A 56 -7.09 6.78 2.64
C ARG A 56 -6.83 6.36 4.08
N VAL A 57 -6.10 5.26 4.27
CA VAL A 57 -5.77 4.71 5.59
C VAL A 57 -4.36 5.10 6.04
N LYS A 58 -3.51 5.55 5.11
CA LYS A 58 -2.19 6.10 5.42
C LYS A 58 -1.80 7.18 4.42
N ALA A 59 -1.48 8.37 4.91
CA ALA A 59 -0.72 9.33 4.14
C ALA A 59 0.78 9.06 4.27
N HIS A 60 1.52 9.20 3.17
CA HIS A 60 2.98 9.30 3.21
C HIS A 60 3.37 10.66 3.81
N PRO A 61 4.42 10.76 4.63
CA PRO A 61 4.80 12.01 5.31
C PRO A 61 5.28 13.14 4.38
N ASN A 62 5.51 12.86 3.10
CA ASN A 62 5.93 13.83 2.10
C ASN A 62 5.07 13.68 0.83
N ASN A 63 5.25 14.57 -0.16
CA ASN A 63 4.51 14.55 -1.42
C ASN A 63 5.08 13.51 -2.42
N THR A 64 5.26 12.27 -1.97
CA THR A 64 5.63 11.13 -2.83
C THR A 64 4.58 10.02 -2.77
N GLY A 65 4.75 9.00 -1.94
CA GLY A 65 3.81 7.90 -1.75
C GLY A 65 4.45 6.55 -1.50
N TYR A 66 3.63 5.51 -1.63
CA TYR A 66 4.05 4.12 -1.51
C TYR A 66 4.07 3.45 -2.88
N TYR A 67 5.09 2.64 -3.13
CA TYR A 67 5.31 1.93 -4.39
C TYR A 67 4.72 0.54 -4.39
N ASP A 68 4.75 -0.15 -3.24
CA ASP A 68 4.30 -1.53 -3.17
C ASP A 68 3.64 -1.84 -1.83
N ILE A 69 2.78 -2.85 -1.82
CA ILE A 69 1.99 -3.29 -0.68
C ILE A 69 1.75 -4.79 -0.73
N ALA A 70 1.98 -5.45 0.40
CA ALA A 70 1.74 -6.89 0.56
C ALA A 70 0.95 -7.16 1.84
N ILE A 71 0.09 -8.18 1.78
CA ILE A 71 -0.75 -8.61 2.89
C ILE A 71 -0.32 -10.03 3.27
N PHE A 72 -0.03 -10.23 4.55
CA PHE A 72 0.33 -11.55 5.06
C PHE A 72 -0.88 -12.48 4.99
N GLN A 73 -0.65 -13.79 4.89
CA GLN A 73 -1.70 -14.81 4.79
C GLN A 73 -2.76 -14.75 5.91
N SER A 74 -2.41 -14.21 7.09
CA SER A 74 -3.35 -13.95 8.18
C SER A 74 -4.47 -12.95 7.82
N GLY A 75 -4.32 -12.17 6.75
CA GLY A 75 -5.27 -11.14 6.29
C GLY A 75 -5.29 -9.85 7.12
N THR A 76 -4.72 -9.85 8.33
CA THR A 76 -4.74 -8.70 9.24
C THR A 76 -3.46 -7.87 9.21
N ARG A 77 -2.35 -8.48 8.80
CA ARG A 77 -1.03 -7.85 8.77
C ARG A 77 -0.71 -7.38 7.37
N ILE A 78 -0.19 -6.16 7.26
CA ILE A 78 0.11 -5.49 5.99
C ILE A 78 1.48 -4.85 6.09
N VAL A 79 2.23 -4.90 5.01
CA VAL A 79 3.48 -4.16 4.84
C VAL A 79 3.42 -3.36 3.57
N ALA A 80 3.96 -2.15 3.58
CA ALA A 80 4.07 -1.31 2.40
C ALA A 80 5.42 -0.61 2.36
N VAL A 81 5.90 -0.33 1.15
CA VAL A 81 7.17 0.35 0.93
C VAL A 81 7.01 1.62 0.11
N GLY A 82 7.81 2.64 0.40
CA GLY A 82 7.67 3.99 -0.17
C GLY A 82 9.00 4.73 -0.28
N ASP A 83 8.93 5.98 -0.76
CA ASP A 83 10.12 6.79 -1.07
C ASP A 83 10.79 7.38 0.18
N VAL A 84 12.12 7.42 0.18
CA VAL A 84 12.94 8.18 1.14
C VAL A 84 13.40 9.45 0.46
N THR A 85 12.80 10.60 0.78
CA THR A 85 13.20 11.87 0.14
C THR A 85 13.88 12.87 1.07
N SER A 86 13.70 12.75 2.38
CA SER A 86 14.44 13.53 3.36
C SER A 86 14.31 12.86 4.74
N SER A 87 15.40 12.88 5.50
CA SER A 87 15.55 12.24 6.81
C SER A 87 14.28 12.32 7.67
N ALA A 88 13.76 11.16 8.09
CA ALA A 88 12.51 10.88 8.83
C ALA A 88 11.36 10.24 8.01
N ALA A 89 11.54 9.94 6.71
CA ALA A 89 10.58 9.12 6.00
C ALA A 89 10.62 7.66 6.49
N SER A 90 9.44 7.03 6.56
CA SER A 90 9.25 5.60 6.87
C SER A 90 9.11 4.80 5.55
N PRO A 91 10.22 4.45 4.86
CA PRO A 91 10.15 3.70 3.60
C PRO A 91 9.57 2.31 3.75
N VAL A 92 9.50 1.75 4.95
CA VAL A 92 8.84 0.48 5.23
C VAL A 92 7.90 0.67 6.41
N ILE A 93 6.62 0.51 6.18
CA ILE A 93 5.60 0.58 7.24
C ILE A 93 4.86 -0.74 7.35
N PHE A 94 4.43 -1.04 8.57
CA PHE A 94 3.71 -2.25 8.90
C PHE A 94 2.43 -1.92 9.67
N SER A 95 1.37 -2.68 9.40
CA SER A 95 0.13 -2.68 10.17
C SER A 95 -0.16 -4.09 10.64
N ASN A 96 -0.67 -4.25 11.87
CA ASN A 96 -1.16 -5.52 12.40
C ASN A 96 -2.70 -5.58 12.53
N ASN A 97 -3.39 -4.56 12.02
CA ASN A 97 -4.82 -4.35 12.23
C ASN A 97 -5.51 -3.80 10.97
N GLN A 98 -5.25 -4.42 9.82
CA GLN A 98 -5.94 -4.12 8.55
C GLN A 98 -5.82 -2.64 8.13
N GLY A 99 -4.66 -2.05 8.40
CA GLY A 99 -4.35 -0.66 8.05
C GLY A 99 -5.00 0.38 8.96
N ALA A 100 -5.59 0.01 10.10
CA ALA A 100 -6.14 0.98 11.05
C ALA A 100 -5.03 1.80 11.73
N THR A 101 -3.91 1.16 12.07
CA THR A 101 -2.70 1.83 12.57
C THR A 101 -1.45 1.30 11.86
N TRP A 102 -0.43 2.15 11.77
CA TRP A 102 0.81 1.85 11.08
C TRP A 102 2.01 2.19 11.95
N GLN A 103 2.99 1.30 11.97
CA GLN A 103 4.29 1.49 12.59
C GLN A 103 5.38 1.56 11.52
N ASP A 104 6.36 2.42 11.76
CA ASP A 104 7.59 2.43 10.97
C ASP A 104 8.47 1.25 11.39
N VAL A 105 8.85 0.43 10.41
CA VAL A 105 9.77 -0.71 10.60
C VAL A 105 10.98 -0.58 9.68
N SER A 106 11.18 0.60 9.12
CA SER A 106 12.30 0.88 8.24
C SER A 106 13.60 0.58 8.96
N PRO A 107 14.49 -0.24 8.38
CA PRO A 107 15.82 -0.36 8.92
C PRO A 107 16.50 1.02 8.85
N ARG A 108 17.56 1.26 9.64
CA ARG A 108 18.30 2.54 9.68
C ARG A 108 19.12 2.80 8.39
N TYR A 109 18.57 2.51 7.22
CA TYR A 109 19.19 2.74 5.92
C TYR A 109 18.43 3.81 5.14
N ASP A 110 19.18 4.56 4.33
CA ASP A 110 18.77 5.73 3.57
C ASP A 110 18.40 5.43 2.12
N LYS A 111 18.17 4.15 1.79
CA LYS A 111 17.89 3.72 0.41
C LYS A 111 16.40 3.69 0.10
N LYS A 112 16.08 3.90 -1.17
CA LYS A 112 14.73 3.69 -1.69
C LYS A 112 14.39 2.19 -1.68
N HIS A 113 13.13 1.88 -1.41
CA HIS A 113 12.60 0.52 -1.49
C HIS A 113 11.44 0.53 -2.49
N ILE A 114 11.47 -0.41 -3.42
CA ILE A 114 10.53 -0.41 -4.56
C ILE A 114 9.57 -1.59 -4.50
N ALA A 115 9.95 -2.69 -3.83
CA ALA A 115 9.12 -3.89 -3.78
C ALA A 115 9.16 -4.58 -2.42
N VAL A 116 8.05 -5.22 -2.07
CA VAL A 116 7.88 -5.98 -0.82
C VAL A 116 7.07 -7.26 -1.05
N ALA A 117 7.47 -8.34 -0.37
CA ALA A 117 6.73 -9.59 -0.38
C ALA A 117 6.68 -10.22 1.02
N THR A 118 5.63 -10.98 1.28
CA THR A 118 5.42 -11.70 2.54
C THR A 118 5.33 -13.19 2.30
N THR A 119 5.94 -14.00 3.16
CA THR A 119 5.75 -15.46 3.18
C THR A 119 4.68 -15.89 4.21
N PRO A 120 4.22 -17.15 4.18
CA PRO A 120 3.40 -17.73 5.27
C PRO A 120 4.08 -17.63 6.64
N ASP A 121 5.39 -17.82 6.67
CA ASP A 121 6.26 -17.48 7.80
C ASP A 121 6.50 -15.96 7.85
N PRO A 122 6.74 -15.33 9.00
CA PRO A 122 6.79 -13.87 9.14
C PRO A 122 8.04 -13.21 8.53
N VAL A 123 8.65 -13.82 7.51
CA VAL A 123 9.81 -13.28 6.80
C VAL A 123 9.32 -12.23 5.80
N LEU A 124 9.91 -11.03 5.93
CA LEU A 124 9.70 -9.90 5.05
C LEU A 124 10.88 -9.83 4.07
N PHE A 125 10.58 -9.86 2.77
CA PHE A 125 11.58 -9.58 1.74
C PHE A 125 11.32 -8.19 1.15
N HIS A 126 12.38 -7.39 1.01
CA HIS A 126 12.33 -6.13 0.29
C HIS A 126 13.50 -6.05 -0.70
N LEU A 127 13.27 -5.46 -1.87
CA LEU A 127 14.31 -5.20 -2.87
C LEU A 127 14.66 -3.72 -2.86
N LEU A 128 15.97 -3.44 -2.94
CA LEU A 128 16.56 -2.09 -3.05
C LEU A 128 16.56 -1.63 -4.52
#